data_AF-A0A2A7WRL6-F1
#
_entry.id   AF-A0A2A7WRL6-F1
#
_cell.length_a   1.000
_cell.length_b   1.000
_cell.length_c   1.000
_cell.angle_alpha   90.00
_cell.angle_beta   90.00
_cell.angle_gamma   90.00
#
_symmetry.space_group_name_H-M   'P 1'
#
loop_
_entity.id
_entity.type
_entity.pdbx_description
1 polymer ?
#
loop_
_entity_poly.entity_id
_entity_poly.type
_entity_poly.pdbx_seq_one_letter_code
_entity_poly.pdbx_strand_id
1 'polypeptide(L)'
;MKMNETVFKRLFILNMSKQAIEKKFAQVNIKIKNQSDKLFLMDDNNSTVRRRAAARASLSTLCEERDRWQCRLDEIAKWMDEIRND
;
A
#
# COMPACT_ATOMS: atom_id res chain seq x y z
N MET A 1 -1.56 18.24 31.29
CA MET A 1 -1.18 16.83 31.44
C MET A 1 0.06 16.59 30.57
N LYS A 2 1.25 16.37 31.16
CA LYS A 2 2.47 16.12 30.36
C LYS A 2 2.36 14.69 29.81
N MET A 3 2.37 14.54 28.49
CA MET A 3 2.40 13.23 27.85
C MET A 3 3.66 12.49 28.33
N ASN A 4 3.50 11.24 28.76
CA ASN A 4 4.60 10.40 29.23
C ASN A 4 5.66 10.31 28.11
N GLU A 5 6.93 10.57 28.43
CA GLU A 5 8.03 10.60 27.46
C GLU A 5 8.13 9.28 26.67
N THR A 6 7.79 8.16 27.31
CA THR A 6 7.72 6.83 26.69
C THR A 6 6.60 6.74 25.65
N VAL A 7 5.43 7.30 25.94
CA VAL A 7 4.28 7.35 25.01
C VAL A 7 4.63 8.19 23.78
N PHE A 8 5.25 9.35 23.99
CA PHE A 8 5.71 10.20 22.89
C PHE A 8 6.71 9.47 21.98
N LYS A 9 7.71 8.80 22.54
CA LYS A 9 8.71 8.05 21.76
C LYS A 9 8.07 6.93 20.93
N ARG A 10 7.13 6.16 21.52
CA ARG A 10 6.41 5.09 20.80
C ARG A 10 5.59 5.66 19.62
N LEU A 11 4.81 6.72 19.86
CA LEU A 11 4.02 7.37 18.80
C LEU A 11 4.89 7.99 17.70
N PHE A 12 6.03 8.56 18.06
CA PHE A 12 6.98 9.12 17.10
C PHE A 12 7.52 8.04 16.14
N ILE A 13 7.95 6.89 16.68
CA ILE A 13 8.43 5.75 15.88
C ILE A 13 7.33 5.24 14.95
N LEU A 14 6.12 5.03 15.46
CA LEU A 14 4.98 4.57 14.65
C LEU A 14 4.63 5.57 13.54
N ASN A 15 4.70 6.87 13.81
CA ASN A 15 4.44 7.88 12.80
C ASN A 15 5.50 7.85 11.67
N MET A 16 6.78 7.67 12.01
CA MET A 16 7.84 7.49 11.01
C MET A 16 7.60 6.25 10.14
N SER A 17 7.24 5.12 10.77
CA SER A 17 6.89 3.89 10.05
C SER A 17 5.67 4.07 9.15
N LYS A 18 4.62 4.76 9.64
CA LYS A 18 3.42 5.08 8.88
C LYS A 18 3.76 5.85 7.61
N GLN A 19 4.51 6.94 7.72
CA GLN A 19 4.91 7.76 6.58
C GLN A 19 5.71 6.98 5.54
N ALA A 20 6.62 6.10 5.99
CA ALA A 20 7.39 5.25 5.10
C ALA A 20 6.49 4.26 4.33
N ILE A 21 5.50 3.67 4.99
CA ILE A 21 4.54 2.74 4.38
C ILE A 21 3.57 3.48 3.46
N GLU A 22 3.06 4.65 3.83
CA GLU A 22 2.21 5.49 2.98
C GLU A 22 2.90 5.80 1.65
N LYS A 23 4.21 6.10 1.69
CA LYS A 23 5.01 6.30 0.46
C LYS A 23 5.06 5.04 -0.41
N LYS A 24 5.22 3.85 0.19
CA LYS A 24 5.20 2.57 -0.54
C LYS A 24 3.82 2.27 -1.12
N PHE A 25 2.77 2.47 -0.34
CA PHE A 25 1.38 2.32 -0.77
C PHE A 25 1.06 3.22 -1.97
N ALA A 26 1.44 4.51 -1.91
CA ALA A 26 1.28 5.44 -3.02
C ALA A 26 2.03 5.00 -4.28
N GLN A 27 3.28 4.52 -4.14
CA GLN A 27 4.06 3.99 -5.26
C GLN A 27 3.39 2.78 -5.93
N VAL A 28 2.83 1.85 -5.13
CA VAL A 28 2.11 0.70 -5.67
C VAL A 28 0.82 1.12 -6.37
N ASN A 29 0.07 2.07 -5.82
CA ASN A 29 -1.13 2.59 -6.49
C ASN A 29 -0.83 3.22 -7.85
N ILE A 30 0.27 3.96 -7.98
CA ILE A 30 0.72 4.50 -9.27
C ILE A 30 1.03 3.35 -10.25
N LYS A 31 1.71 2.29 -9.79
CA LYS A 31 2.00 1.11 -10.63
C LYS A 31 0.72 0.40 -11.07
N ILE A 32 -0.23 0.19 -10.17
CA ILE A 32 -1.55 -0.42 -10.46
C ILE A 32 -2.25 0.39 -11.54
N LYS A 33 -2.35 1.71 -11.37
CA LYS A 33 -2.99 2.59 -12.36
C LYS A 33 -2.33 2.43 -13.73
N ASN A 34 -1.01 2.61 -13.80
CA ASN A 34 -0.27 2.50 -15.06
C ASN A 34 -0.43 1.11 -15.71
N GLN A 35 -0.45 0.04 -14.92
CA GLN A 35 -0.62 -1.32 -15.44
C GLN A 35 -2.06 -1.60 -15.89
N SER A 36 -3.05 -1.07 -15.17
CA SER A 36 -4.46 -1.15 -15.54
C SER A 36 -4.72 -0.40 -16.84
N ASP A 37 -4.20 0.82 -16.98
CA ASP A 37 -4.33 1.63 -18.19
C ASP A 37 -3.71 0.92 -19.39
N LYS A 38 -2.52 0.32 -19.22
CA LYS A 38 -1.89 -0.51 -20.26
C LYS A 38 -2.74 -1.72 -20.63
N LEU A 39 -3.28 -2.43 -19.65
CA LEU A 39 -4.12 -3.60 -19.89
C LEU A 39 -5.42 -3.23 -20.61
N PHE A 40 -6.01 -2.08 -20.28
CA PHE A 40 -7.21 -1.56 -20.94
C PHE A 40 -6.99 -1.29 -22.42
N LEU A 41 -5.80 -0.82 -22.80
CA LEU A 41 -5.43 -0.57 -24.19
C LEU A 41 -5.09 -1.85 -24.99
N MET A 42 -5.00 -3.01 -24.34
CA MET A 42 -4.68 -4.27 -25.02
C MET A 42 -5.93 -4.92 -25.64
N ASP A 43 -5.90 -5.14 -26.95
CA ASP A 43 -6.95 -5.80 -27.71
C ASP A 43 -6.39 -6.97 -28.55
N ASP A 44 -7.26 -7.61 -29.34
CA ASP A 44 -6.89 -8.72 -30.23
C ASP A 44 -6.03 -8.30 -31.43
N ASN A 45 -6.00 -7.01 -31.78
CA ASN A 45 -5.25 -6.48 -32.90
C ASN A 45 -3.80 -6.13 -32.50
N ASN A 46 -3.59 -5.71 -31.25
CA ASN A 46 -2.30 -5.18 -30.77
C ASN A 46 -1.60 -6.07 -29.73
N SER A 47 -2.24 -7.15 -29.28
CA SER A 47 -1.69 -8.04 -28.27
C SER A 47 -2.15 -9.48 -28.44
N THR A 48 -1.36 -10.43 -27.91
CA THR A 48 -1.74 -11.83 -27.88
C THR A 48 -2.47 -12.17 -26.58
N VAL A 49 -3.31 -13.21 -26.61
CA VAL A 49 -3.96 -13.77 -25.42
C VAL A 49 -2.96 -14.00 -24.28
N ARG A 50 -1.79 -14.56 -24.59
CA ARG A 50 -0.72 -14.80 -23.61
C ARG A 50 -0.19 -13.51 -22.98
N ARG A 51 0.02 -12.45 -23.76
CA ARG A 51 0.48 -11.15 -23.25
C ARG A 51 -0.56 -10.51 -22.33
N ARG A 52 -1.85 -10.56 -22.70
CA ARG A 52 -2.94 -10.04 -21.86
C ARG A 52 -3.08 -10.84 -20.56
N ALA A 53 -2.95 -12.16 -20.61
CA ALA A 53 -2.95 -13.01 -19.42
C ALA A 53 -1.80 -12.66 -18.46
N ALA A 54 -0.58 -12.49 -19.00
CA ALA A 54 0.56 -12.06 -18.19
C ALA A 54 0.36 -10.67 -17.57
N ALA A 55 -0.22 -9.72 -18.33
CA ALA A 55 -0.52 -8.39 -17.84
C ALA A 55 -1.57 -8.39 -16.72
N ARG A 56 -2.60 -9.25 -16.80
CA ARG A 56 -3.58 -9.48 -15.72
C ARG A 56 -2.94 -10.09 -14.47
N ALA A 57 -2.10 -11.11 -14.63
CA ALA A 57 -1.39 -11.72 -13.51
C ALA A 57 -0.50 -10.68 -12.80
N SER A 58 0.25 -9.88 -13.56
CA SER A 58 1.06 -8.80 -13.01
C SER A 58 0.23 -7.75 -12.27
N LEU A 59 -0.95 -7.38 -12.79
CA LEU A 59 -1.87 -6.47 -12.12
C LEU A 59 -2.39 -7.07 -10.80
N SER A 60 -2.74 -8.35 -10.80
CA SER A 60 -3.17 -9.08 -9.58
C SER A 60 -2.11 -9.02 -8.49
N THR A 61 -0.85 -9.33 -8.82
CA THR A 61 0.26 -9.27 -7.86
C THR A 61 0.47 -7.86 -7.29
N LEU A 62 0.29 -6.82 -8.10
CA LEU A 62 0.36 -5.43 -7.62
C LEU A 62 -0.79 -5.11 -6.65
N CYS A 63 -2.01 -5.58 -6.94
CA CYS A 63 -3.14 -5.42 -6.03
C CYS A 63 -2.89 -6.12 -4.69
N GLU A 64 -2.36 -7.35 -4.69
CA GLU A 64 -1.95 -8.07 -3.47
C GLU A 64 -0.85 -7.32 -2.71
N GLU A 65 0.09 -6.68 -3.41
CA GLU A 65 1.08 -5.82 -2.78
C GLU A 65 0.44 -4.59 -2.11
N ARG A 66 -0.50 -3.92 -2.78
CA ARG A 66 -1.25 -2.79 -2.22
C ARG A 66 -1.99 -3.21 -0.95
N ASP A 67 -2.68 -4.35 -1.00
CA ASP A 67 -3.48 -4.84 0.13
C ASP A 67 -2.58 -5.15 1.34
N ARG A 68 -1.40 -5.73 1.12
CA ARG A 68 -0.39 -5.90 2.19
C ARG A 68 0.05 -4.59 2.82
N TRP A 69 0.24 -3.54 2.01
CA TRP A 69 0.59 -2.21 2.54
C TRP A 69 -0.57 -1.57 3.29
N GLN A 70 -1.82 -1.74 2.83
CA GLN A 70 -3.02 -1.28 3.54
C GLN A 70 -3.13 -1.95 4.91
N CYS A 71 -3.03 -3.29 4.98
CA CYS A 71 -3.09 -4.01 6.25
C CYS A 71 -2.05 -3.49 7.25
N ARG A 72 -0.82 -3.20 6.80
CA ARG A 72 0.22 -2.63 7.66
C ARG A 72 -0.11 -1.22 8.15
N LEU A 73 -0.76 -0.39 7.34
CA LEU A 73 -1.24 0.93 7.77
C LEU A 73 -2.33 0.80 8.83
N ASP A 74 -3.25 -0.15 8.64
CA ASP A 74 -4.34 -0.41 9.58
C ASP A 74 -3.79 -0.92 10.93
N GLU A 75 -2.80 -1.81 10.90
CA GLU A 75 -2.08 -2.28 12.10
C GLU A 75 -1.39 -1.13 12.84
N ILE A 76 -0.68 -0.25 12.13
CA ILE A 76 -0.04 0.92 12.75
C ILE A 76 -1.07 1.87 13.34
N ALA A 77 -2.19 2.12 12.64
CA ALA A 77 -3.26 2.95 13.15
C ALA A 77 -3.82 2.37 14.46
N LYS A 78 -4.08 1.06 14.49
CA LYS A 78 -4.52 0.34 15.68
C LYS A 78 -3.52 0.51 16.84
N TRP A 79 -2.23 0.29 16.62
CA TRP A 79 -1.22 0.46 17.68
C TRP A 79 -1.12 1.91 18.19
N MET A 80 -1.27 2.90 17.29
CA MET A 80 -1.28 4.30 17.69
C MET A 80 -2.49 4.63 18.56
N ASP A 81 -3.67 4.07 18.25
CA ASP A 81 -4.87 4.28 19.04
C ASP A 81 -4.82 3.56 20.39
N GLU A 82 -4.27 2.34 20.46
CA GLU A 82 -4.01 1.64 21.72
C GLU A 82 -3.11 2.48 22.64
N ILE A 83 -1.99 3.00 22.12
CA ILE A 83 -1.04 3.83 22.90
C ILE A 83 -1.65 5.15 23.40
N ARG A 84 -2.65 5.69 22.69
CA ARG A 84 -3.32 6.94 23.09
C ARG A 84 -4.39 6.72 24.14
N ASN A 85 -4.95 5.52 24.20
CA ASN A 85 -6.02 5.14 25.12
C ASN A 85 -5.50 4.42 26.38
N ASP A 86 -4.23 3.98 26.37
CA ASP A 86 -3.44 3.55 27.53
C ASP A 86 -3.00 4.75 28.41
#